data_AF-A0A3S1CFC3-F1
#
_entry.id   AF-A0A3S1CFC3-F1
#
_cell.length_a   1.000
_cell.length_b   1.000
_cell.length_c   1.000
_cell.angle_alpha   90.00
_cell.angle_beta   90.00
_cell.angle_gamma   90.00
#
_symmetry.space_group_name_H-M   'P 1'
#
loop_
_entity.id
_entity.type
_entity.pdbx_description
1 polymer ?
#
loop_
_entity_poly.entity_id
_entity_poly.type
_entity_poly.pdbx_seq_one_letter_code
_entity_poly.pdbx_strand_id
1 'polypeptide(L)'
;MEAGDVARFQQRLIISVTGASMASLVAAILFESIRQGFGRMPPEFRSLEDPLGFSILGLLLGLIFSITNSPSYLGALRAGGGFEYTGINYEEIDPNTPSRNPPHIDRRVLQFVSDSRASKIEEGLSIKLPGTGKVRIGSTFKQCQIYIPDIPPHVGNLILNRRQALLEVNPKFLNTIEVNGERLTATNKKFLKHNDILTFFSINGNGKNETNIYRFVYYNRFLDPQG
;
A
#
# COMPACT_ATOMS: atom_id res chain seq x y z
N MET A 1 -4.74 -12.38 -2.56
CA MET A 1 -5.92 -12.81 -1.75
C MET A 1 -6.21 -11.80 -0.64
N GLU A 2 -7.41 -11.24 -0.56
CA GLU A 2 -7.86 -10.28 0.47
C GLU A 2 -8.89 -10.95 1.43
N ALA A 3 -8.94 -12.29 1.42
CA ALA A 3 -9.94 -13.13 2.08
C ALA A 3 -9.70 -13.42 3.57
N GLY A 4 -8.62 -12.90 4.17
CA GLY A 4 -8.29 -13.14 5.57
C GLY A 4 -8.86 -12.12 6.57
N ASP A 5 -9.42 -11.00 6.11
CA ASP A 5 -9.90 -9.92 6.98
C ASP A 5 -11.44 -9.85 6.98
N VAL A 6 -12.05 -10.60 7.89
CA VAL A 6 -13.51 -10.77 8.02
C VAL A 6 -14.23 -9.43 8.20
N ALA A 7 -13.64 -8.50 8.95
CA ALA A 7 -14.22 -7.19 9.20
C ALA A 7 -14.34 -6.36 7.91
N ARG A 8 -13.35 -6.43 7.02
CA ARG A 8 -13.38 -5.72 5.73
C ARG A 8 -14.33 -6.36 4.73
N PHE A 9 -14.42 -7.69 4.73
CA PHE A 9 -15.41 -8.38 3.91
C PHE A 9 -16.83 -7.93 4.26
N GLN A 10 -17.16 -7.90 5.56
CA GLN A 10 -18.45 -7.40 6.03
C GLN A 10 -18.69 -5.93 5.65
N GLN A 11 -17.67 -5.07 5.78
CA GLN A 11 -17.79 -3.66 5.39
C GLN A 11 -18.07 -3.50 3.89
N ARG A 12 -17.36 -4.22 3.01
CA ARG A 12 -17.61 -4.20 1.56
C ARG A 12 -19.00 -4.73 1.22
N LEU A 13 -19.45 -5.78 1.90
CA LEU A 13 -20.77 -6.36 1.69
C LEU A 13 -21.86 -5.35 2.04
N ILE A 14 -21.79 -4.72 3.22
CA ILE A 14 -22.77 -3.71 3.66
C ILE A 14 -22.81 -2.53 2.68
N ILE A 15 -21.66 -1.97 2.31
CA ILE A 15 -21.60 -0.83 1.38
C ILE A 15 -22.12 -1.22 0.00
N SER A 16 -21.87 -2.44 -0.46
CA SER A 16 -22.35 -2.91 -1.76
C SER A 16 -23.88 -3.09 -1.75
N VAL A 17 -24.45 -3.65 -0.69
CA VAL A 17 -25.90 -3.81 -0.54
C VAL A 17 -26.59 -2.44 -0.45
N THR A 18 -26.09 -1.53 0.39
CA THR A 18 -26.70 -0.20 0.54
C THR A 18 -26.52 0.64 -0.72
N GLY A 19 -25.33 0.61 -1.33
CA GLY A 19 -25.04 1.29 -2.59
C GLY A 19 -25.90 0.79 -3.75
N ALA A 20 -26.07 -0.53 -3.88
CA ALA A 20 -26.93 -1.12 -4.91
C ALA A 20 -28.41 -0.71 -4.71
N SER A 21 -28.90 -0.72 -3.47
CA SER A 21 -30.26 -0.26 -3.16
C SER A 21 -30.48 1.21 -3.53
N MET A 22 -29.53 2.09 -3.21
CA MET A 22 -29.60 3.50 -3.63
C MET A 22 -29.51 3.66 -5.14
N ALA A 23 -28.62 2.92 -5.80
CA ALA A 23 -28.49 2.94 -7.26
C ALA A 23 -29.80 2.55 -7.95
N SER A 24 -30.49 1.52 -7.47
CA SER A 24 -31.80 1.11 -7.98
C SER A 24 -32.85 2.20 -7.80
N LEU A 25 -32.86 2.89 -6.65
CA LEU A 25 -33.80 3.99 -6.39
C LEU A 25 -33.52 5.20 -7.29
N VAL A 26 -32.26 5.57 -7.46
CA VAL A 26 -31.84 6.65 -8.38
C VAL A 26 -32.15 6.29 -9.84
N ALA A 27 -31.92 5.03 -10.23
CA ALA A 27 -32.27 4.54 -11.56
C ALA A 27 -33.76 4.65 -11.83
N ALA A 28 -34.61 4.26 -10.87
CA ALA A 28 -36.06 4.37 -10.98
C ALA A 28 -36.52 5.84 -11.10
N ILE A 29 -35.95 6.75 -10.31
CA ILE A 29 -36.25 8.19 -10.39
C ILE A 29 -35.84 8.76 -11.76
N LEU A 30 -34.63 8.46 -12.23
CA LEU A 30 -34.14 8.94 -13.53
C LEU A 30 -35.01 8.41 -14.67
N PHE A 31 -35.34 7.13 -14.63
CA PHE A 31 -36.19 6.49 -15.62
C PHE A 31 -37.59 7.12 -15.67
N GLU A 32 -38.22 7.32 -14.51
CA GLU A 32 -39.53 7.96 -14.42
C GLU A 32 -39.47 9.44 -14.86
N SER A 33 -38.39 10.16 -14.55
CA SER A 33 -38.20 11.54 -15.00
C SER A 33 -38.12 11.64 -16.53
N ILE A 34 -37.39 10.71 -17.16
CA ILE A 34 -37.31 10.61 -18.63
C ILE A 34 -38.70 10.28 -19.19
N ARG A 35 -39.40 9.32 -18.60
CA ARG A 35 -40.74 8.88 -19.03
C ARG A 35 -41.77 10.01 -18.98
N GLN A 36 -41.76 10.81 -17.92
CA GLN A 36 -42.64 11.97 -17.74
C GLN A 36 -42.30 13.09 -18.73
N GLY A 37 -41.00 13.35 -18.96
CA GLY A 37 -40.55 14.37 -19.92
C GLY A 37 -40.99 14.11 -21.36
N PHE A 38 -41.17 12.84 -21.74
CA PHE A 38 -41.68 12.45 -23.07
C PHE A 38 -43.20 12.24 -23.14
N GLY A 39 -43.96 12.43 -22.04
CA GLY A 39 -45.43 12.33 -22.07
C GLY A 39 -45.98 10.93 -22.30
N ARG A 40 -45.19 9.88 -21.98
CA ARG A 40 -45.25 8.48 -22.47
C ARG A 40 -44.52 8.30 -23.79
N MET A 41 -43.59 7.34 -23.85
CA MET A 41 -42.78 7.10 -25.06
C MET A 41 -43.68 6.94 -26.31
N PRO A 42 -43.31 7.57 -27.44
CA PRO A 42 -44.02 7.38 -28.71
C PRO A 42 -44.14 5.87 -29.02
N PRO A 43 -45.23 5.43 -29.68
CA PRO A 43 -45.48 4.01 -29.94
C PRO A 43 -44.34 3.30 -30.68
N GLU A 44 -43.53 4.03 -31.44
CA GLU A 44 -42.33 3.54 -32.15
C GLU A 44 -41.15 3.22 -31.21
N PHE A 45 -41.08 3.86 -30.03
CA PHE A 45 -39.97 3.73 -29.07
C PHE A 45 -40.33 2.86 -27.84
N ARG A 46 -41.54 2.32 -27.79
CA ARG A 46 -42.00 1.48 -26.67
C ARG A 46 -41.13 0.24 -26.44
N SER A 47 -40.54 -0.31 -27.49
CA SER A 47 -39.60 -1.44 -27.41
C SER A 47 -38.25 -1.08 -26.79
N LEU A 48 -37.92 0.22 -26.71
CA LEU A 48 -36.68 0.73 -26.11
C LEU A 48 -36.85 1.15 -24.65
N GLU A 49 -38.07 1.13 -24.11
CA GLU A 49 -38.38 1.47 -22.71
C GLU A 49 -37.60 0.55 -21.74
N ASP A 50 -37.73 -0.78 -21.90
CA ASP A 50 -37.05 -1.75 -21.03
C ASP A 50 -35.51 -1.74 -21.18
N PRO A 51 -34.92 -1.77 -22.40
CA PRO A 51 -33.47 -1.69 -22.58
C PRO A 51 -32.83 -0.43 -21.98
N LEU A 52 -33.52 0.71 -22.05
CA LEU A 52 -33.05 1.98 -21.49
C LEU A 52 -33.03 1.93 -19.96
N GLY A 53 -34.09 1.40 -19.34
CA GLY A 53 -34.15 1.19 -17.89
C GLY A 53 -33.04 0.27 -17.39
N PHE A 54 -32.82 -0.87 -18.06
CA PHE A 54 -31.72 -1.79 -17.72
C PHE A 54 -30.34 -1.17 -17.91
N SER A 55 -30.16 -0.33 -18.93
CA SER A 55 -28.88 0.35 -19.18
C SER A 55 -28.54 1.38 -18.10
N ILE A 56 -29.52 2.19 -17.67
CA ILE A 56 -29.34 3.16 -16.58
C ILE A 56 -28.99 2.44 -15.27
N LEU A 57 -29.75 1.39 -14.95
CA LEU A 57 -29.48 0.57 -13.78
C LEU A 57 -28.08 -0.03 -13.84
N GLY A 58 -27.71 -0.65 -14.98
CA GLY A 58 -26.41 -1.28 -15.19
C GLY A 58 -25.24 -0.31 -15.03
N LEU A 59 -25.37 0.93 -15.55
CA LEU A 59 -24.36 1.97 -15.40
C LEU A 59 -24.17 2.38 -13.93
N LEU A 60 -25.27 2.63 -13.21
CA LEU A 60 -25.21 3.04 -11.81
C LEU A 60 -24.66 1.92 -10.92
N LEU A 61 -25.09 0.67 -11.15
CA LEU A 61 -24.57 -0.49 -10.45
C LEU A 61 -23.07 -0.69 -10.72
N GLY A 62 -22.65 -0.53 -11.98
CA GLY A 62 -21.24 -0.59 -12.39
C GLY A 62 -20.38 0.47 -11.70
N LEU A 63 -20.89 1.71 -11.56
CA LEU A 63 -20.21 2.77 -10.82
C LEU A 63 -20.08 2.45 -9.33
N ILE A 64 -21.16 1.98 -8.69
CA ILE A 64 -21.12 1.57 -7.28
C ILE A 64 -20.10 0.46 -7.07
N PHE A 65 -20.15 -0.61 -7.87
CA PHE A 65 -19.22 -1.73 -7.73
C PHE A 65 -17.77 -1.37 -8.03
N SER A 66 -17.53 -0.43 -8.96
CA SER A 66 -16.18 0.09 -9.23
C SER A 66 -15.58 0.76 -8.00
N ILE A 67 -16.38 1.48 -7.22
CA ILE A 67 -15.94 2.14 -5.99
C ILE A 67 -15.76 1.12 -4.85
N THR A 68 -16.73 0.22 -4.65
CA THR A 68 -16.72 -0.71 -3.50
C THR A 68 -15.67 -1.80 -3.61
N ASN A 69 -15.35 -2.24 -4.83
CA ASN A 69 -14.30 -3.24 -5.07
C ASN A 69 -12.90 -2.64 -5.25
N SER A 70 -12.72 -1.34 -5.03
CA SER A 70 -11.40 -0.74 -5.12
C SER A 70 -10.42 -1.33 -4.08
N PRO A 71 -9.16 -1.63 -4.47
CA PRO A 71 -8.17 -2.18 -3.57
C PRO A 71 -7.90 -1.28 -2.36
N SER A 72 -7.79 -1.87 -1.17
CA SER A 72 -7.53 -1.13 0.07
C SER A 72 -6.04 -0.79 0.30
N TYR A 73 -5.16 -1.35 -0.52
CA TYR A 73 -3.72 -1.08 -0.52
C TYR A 73 -3.13 -1.12 -1.93
N LEU A 74 -2.02 -0.41 -2.10
CA LEU A 74 -1.44 -0.11 -3.41
C LEU A 74 -0.22 -0.94 -3.77
N GLY A 75 0.56 -1.31 -2.78
CA GLY A 75 1.83 -1.97 -3.01
C GLY A 75 2.35 -2.61 -1.75
N ALA A 76 3.44 -3.34 -1.95
CA ALA A 76 4.19 -3.96 -0.89
C ALA A 76 5.66 -3.57 -0.99
N LEU A 77 6.33 -3.53 0.15
CA LEU A 77 7.79 -3.49 0.20
C LEU A 77 8.27 -4.89 0.55
N ARG A 78 8.89 -5.57 -0.41
CA ARG A 78 9.51 -6.86 -0.18
C ARG A 78 10.92 -6.64 0.37
N ALA A 79 11.20 -7.19 1.55
CA ALA A 79 12.53 -7.21 2.12
C ALA A 79 13.45 -8.10 1.29
N GLY A 80 14.63 -7.58 0.93
CA GLY A 80 15.71 -8.30 0.26
C GLY A 80 16.95 -8.36 1.13
N GLY A 81 18.14 -8.26 0.51
CA GLY A 81 19.41 -8.29 1.23
C GLY A 81 19.52 -7.28 2.37
N GLY A 82 20.18 -7.69 3.46
CA GLY A 82 20.28 -6.94 4.71
C GLY A 82 19.21 -7.29 5.75
N PHE A 83 18.21 -8.10 5.38
CA PHE A 83 17.17 -8.60 6.31
C PHE A 83 17.33 -10.10 6.59
N GLU A 84 18.56 -10.59 6.60
CA GLU A 84 18.86 -12.01 6.82
C GLU A 84 18.25 -12.53 8.13
N TYR A 85 17.81 -13.79 8.11
CA TYR A 85 17.14 -14.41 9.26
C TYR A 85 18.12 -14.61 10.43
N THR A 86 17.92 -13.87 11.52
CA THR A 86 18.75 -13.94 12.74
C THR A 86 18.20 -14.91 13.79
N GLY A 87 17.57 -16.01 13.37
CA GLY A 87 17.06 -17.02 14.31
C GLY A 87 18.17 -17.69 15.13
N ILE A 88 17.76 -18.33 16.22
CA ILE A 88 18.65 -19.00 17.17
C ILE A 88 19.32 -20.18 16.45
N ASN A 89 20.60 -20.03 16.04
CA ASN A 89 21.64 -21.07 15.86
C ASN A 89 22.71 -20.79 14.77
N TYR A 90 23.10 -19.54 14.49
CA TYR A 90 24.33 -19.30 13.70
C TYR A 90 25.23 -18.16 14.18
N GLU A 91 24.79 -17.30 15.09
CA GLU A 91 25.69 -16.34 15.72
C GLU A 91 26.16 -16.92 17.06
N GLU A 92 27.44 -17.28 17.14
CA GLU A 92 28.14 -17.38 18.42
C GLU A 92 27.80 -16.12 19.21
N ILE A 93 27.14 -16.30 20.37
CA ILE A 93 26.75 -15.21 21.24
C ILE A 93 28.04 -14.56 21.74
N ASP A 94 28.52 -13.51 21.07
CA ASP A 94 29.52 -12.62 21.62
C ASP A 94 28.85 -11.83 22.75
N PRO A 95 29.24 -12.03 24.02
CA PRO A 95 28.60 -11.37 25.16
C PRO A 95 28.79 -9.84 25.17
N ASN A 96 29.61 -9.29 24.27
CA ASN A 96 29.83 -7.85 24.12
C ASN A 96 28.94 -7.17 23.07
N THR A 97 28.13 -7.90 22.31
CA THR A 97 27.23 -7.25 21.34
C THR A 97 26.00 -6.70 22.06
N PRO A 98 25.77 -5.37 22.08
CA PRO A 98 24.57 -4.82 22.68
C PRO A 98 23.35 -5.40 21.95
N SER A 99 22.33 -5.81 22.71
CA SER A 99 21.02 -6.28 22.21
C SER A 99 20.47 -5.29 21.17
N ARG A 100 20.77 -5.53 19.90
CA ARG A 100 20.35 -4.68 18.79
C ARG A 100 18.91 -5.03 18.50
N ASN A 101 18.01 -4.03 18.55
CA ASN A 101 16.63 -4.26 18.17
C ASN A 101 16.61 -4.68 16.69
N PRO A 102 16.03 -5.84 16.34
CA PRO A 102 15.98 -6.27 14.96
C PRO A 102 15.09 -5.31 14.14
N PRO A 103 15.29 -5.25 12.81
CA PRO A 103 14.40 -4.51 11.92
C PRO A 103 12.96 -4.98 12.11
N HIS A 104 12.03 -4.04 12.26
CA HIS A 104 10.63 -4.36 12.55
C HIS A 104 9.65 -3.30 12.04
N ILE A 105 8.38 -3.67 11.92
CA ILE A 105 7.28 -2.78 11.56
C ILE A 105 6.41 -2.42 12.76
N ASP A 106 5.82 -1.22 12.74
CA ASP A 106 4.71 -0.86 13.61
C ASP A 106 3.41 -1.53 13.13
N ARG A 107 3.01 -2.56 13.86
CA ARG A 107 1.82 -3.38 13.57
C ARG A 107 0.49 -2.64 13.68
N ARG A 108 0.47 -1.43 14.24
CA ARG A 108 -0.74 -0.59 14.27
C ARG A 108 -1.06 -0.02 12.90
N VAL A 109 -0.05 0.12 12.04
CA VAL A 109 -0.16 0.77 10.72
C VAL A 109 0.14 -0.20 9.58
N LEU A 110 1.12 -1.11 9.78
CA LEU A 110 1.62 -2.01 8.77
C LEU A 110 1.39 -3.47 9.16
N GLN A 111 1.34 -4.35 8.17
CA GLN A 111 1.26 -5.79 8.35
C GLN A 111 2.02 -6.47 7.21
N PHE A 112 2.46 -7.72 7.38
CA PHE A 112 2.97 -8.49 6.25
C PHE A 112 1.82 -9.08 5.43
N VAL A 113 2.11 -9.40 4.17
CA VAL A 113 1.16 -10.04 3.25
C VAL A 113 0.91 -11.49 3.68
N SER A 114 1.96 -12.21 4.09
CA SER A 114 1.91 -13.62 4.50
C SER A 114 1.47 -13.84 5.94
N ASP A 115 1.93 -12.99 6.89
CA ASP A 115 1.63 -13.14 8.32
C ASP A 115 1.31 -11.79 8.99
N SER A 116 0.06 -11.62 9.41
CA SER A 116 -0.39 -10.41 10.13
C SER A 116 0.09 -10.34 11.59
N ARG A 117 0.66 -11.42 12.12
CA ARG A 117 1.15 -11.50 13.50
C ARG A 117 2.63 -11.20 13.62
N ALA A 118 3.39 -11.33 12.55
CA ALA A 118 4.81 -10.98 12.53
C ALA A 118 5.01 -9.45 12.65
N SER A 119 6.04 -9.04 13.40
CA SER A 119 6.54 -7.67 13.43
C SER A 119 7.96 -7.54 12.90
N LYS A 120 8.75 -8.60 12.96
CA LYS A 120 10.14 -8.60 12.50
C LYS A 120 10.19 -8.62 10.98
N ILE A 121 11.08 -7.83 10.40
CA ILE A 121 11.32 -7.81 8.95
C ILE A 121 12.43 -8.81 8.66
N GLU A 122 12.10 -9.80 7.85
CA GLU A 122 13.01 -10.86 7.41
C GLU A 122 13.00 -10.92 5.88
N GLU A 123 14.09 -11.36 5.29
CA GLU A 123 14.27 -11.45 3.86
C GLU A 123 13.16 -12.28 3.21
N GLY A 124 12.66 -11.77 2.08
CA GLY A 124 11.56 -12.38 1.35
C GLY A 124 10.17 -12.02 1.89
N LEU A 125 10.03 -11.42 3.08
CA LEU A 125 8.74 -10.94 3.58
C LEU A 125 8.32 -9.64 2.89
N SER A 126 7.02 -9.55 2.55
CA SER A 126 6.44 -8.38 1.89
C SER A 126 5.56 -7.62 2.88
N ILE A 127 5.95 -6.38 3.17
CA ILE A 127 5.22 -5.44 4.03
C ILE A 127 4.12 -4.80 3.20
N LYS A 128 2.87 -5.01 3.59
CA LYS A 128 1.71 -4.38 2.98
C LYS A 128 1.65 -2.91 3.35
N LEU A 129 1.77 -2.04 2.36
CA LEU A 129 1.63 -0.59 2.53
C LEU A 129 0.15 -0.19 2.61
N PRO A 130 -0.25 0.86 3.34
CA PRO A 130 -1.64 1.32 3.34
C PRO A 130 -2.02 1.97 2.00
N GLY A 131 -3.32 1.99 1.66
CA GLY A 131 -3.80 2.62 0.42
C GLY A 131 -3.66 4.15 0.40
N THR A 132 -3.61 4.79 1.56
CA THR A 132 -3.34 6.22 1.72
C THR A 132 -2.58 6.48 3.01
N GLY A 133 -1.76 7.53 3.04
CA GLY A 133 -1.12 8.01 4.27
C GLY A 133 0.38 8.14 4.14
N LYS A 134 1.06 8.12 5.28
CA LYS A 134 2.50 8.36 5.37
C LYS A 134 3.16 7.26 6.20
N VAL A 135 4.18 6.62 5.66
CA VAL A 135 4.98 5.59 6.34
C VAL A 135 6.39 6.13 6.52
N ARG A 136 6.81 6.36 7.77
CA ARG A 136 8.15 6.85 8.11
C ARG A 136 9.13 5.68 8.22
N ILE A 137 10.30 5.86 7.61
CA ILE A 137 11.43 4.91 7.64
C ILE A 137 12.61 5.55 8.36
N GLY A 138 13.22 4.83 9.30
CA GLY A 138 14.36 5.32 10.08
C GLY A 138 14.71 4.42 11.25
N SER A 139 15.69 4.85 12.05
CA SER A 139 16.15 4.14 13.25
C SER A 139 15.61 4.72 14.57
N THR A 140 14.71 5.72 14.53
CA THR A 140 14.07 6.21 15.76
C THR A 140 12.95 5.27 16.21
N PHE A 141 13.20 4.56 17.32
CA PHE A 141 12.24 3.65 17.93
C PHE A 141 10.91 4.34 18.26
N LYS A 142 9.78 3.64 18.02
CA LYS A 142 8.39 4.12 18.21
C LYS A 142 7.95 5.34 17.40
N GLN A 143 8.84 6.02 16.68
CA GLN A 143 8.49 7.13 15.78
C GLN A 143 8.37 6.68 14.33
N CYS A 144 9.14 5.65 13.93
CA CYS A 144 9.13 5.10 12.58
C CYS A 144 8.17 3.92 12.49
N GLN A 145 7.39 3.86 11.41
CA GLN A 145 6.53 2.71 11.11
C GLN A 145 7.34 1.54 10.54
N ILE A 146 8.43 1.84 9.82
CA ILE A 146 9.44 0.86 9.42
C ILE A 146 10.72 1.23 10.16
N TYR A 147 11.08 0.40 11.14
CA TYR A 147 12.31 0.52 11.89
C TYR A 147 13.39 -0.33 11.24
N ILE A 148 14.52 0.29 10.93
CA ILE A 148 15.75 -0.37 10.49
C ILE A 148 16.85 0.11 11.43
N PRO A 149 17.65 -0.77 12.03
CA PRO A 149 18.76 -0.35 12.88
C PRO A 149 19.85 0.30 12.02
N ASP A 150 20.63 1.19 12.64
CA ASP A 150 21.89 1.77 12.11
C ASP A 150 21.79 2.66 10.88
N ILE A 151 20.60 2.84 10.32
CA ILE A 151 20.34 3.91 9.36
C ILE A 151 20.10 5.24 10.12
N PRO A 152 20.06 6.38 9.42
CA PRO A 152 19.68 7.64 10.05
C PRO A 152 18.34 7.60 10.82
N PRO A 153 18.20 8.40 11.90
CA PRO A 153 16.98 8.45 12.72
C PRO A 153 15.70 8.65 11.90
N HIS A 154 15.78 9.44 10.83
CA HIS A 154 14.71 9.65 9.87
C HIS A 154 15.27 9.79 8.46
N VAL A 155 15.29 8.68 7.72
CA VAL A 155 15.77 8.68 6.33
C VAL A 155 14.74 9.30 5.39
N GLY A 156 13.46 8.96 5.57
CA GLY A 156 12.43 9.45 4.66
C GLY A 156 11.05 8.93 4.99
N ASN A 157 10.13 9.26 4.08
CA ASN A 157 8.73 8.91 4.17
C ASN A 157 8.27 8.32 2.84
N LEU A 158 7.44 7.29 2.90
CA LEU A 158 6.61 6.90 1.78
C LEU A 158 5.25 7.59 1.92
N ILE A 159 4.97 8.49 0.98
CA ILE A 159 3.69 9.18 0.85
C ILE A 159 2.86 8.35 -0.13
N LEU A 160 1.76 7.80 0.37
CA LEU A 160 0.90 6.87 -0.33
C LEU A 160 -0.40 7.59 -0.66
N ASN A 161 -0.70 7.66 -1.95
CA ASN A 161 -1.95 8.17 -2.50
C ASN A 161 -2.59 7.04 -3.30
N ARG A 162 -3.92 6.92 -3.36
CA ARG A 162 -4.72 5.83 -3.99
C ARG A 162 -4.25 5.20 -5.32
N ARG A 163 -3.25 5.75 -6.01
CA ARG A 163 -2.67 5.23 -7.27
C ARG A 163 -1.14 5.25 -7.32
N GLN A 164 -0.46 5.88 -6.37
CA GLN A 164 0.97 6.19 -6.47
C GLN A 164 1.64 6.16 -5.09
N ALA A 165 2.89 5.68 -5.07
CA ALA A 165 3.77 5.82 -3.93
C ALA A 165 4.88 6.81 -4.27
N LEU A 166 5.09 7.79 -3.40
CA LEU A 166 6.15 8.79 -3.51
C LEU A 166 7.10 8.61 -2.34
N LEU A 167 8.37 8.35 -2.63
CA LEU A 167 9.44 8.40 -1.66
C LEU A 167 9.88 9.86 -1.49
N GLU A 168 9.70 10.40 -0.29
CA GLU A 168 10.21 11.70 0.14
C GLU A 168 11.36 11.49 1.13
N VAL A 169 12.57 11.77 0.68
CA VAL A 169 13.80 11.61 1.46
C VAL A 169 14.07 12.87 2.28
N ASN A 170 14.62 12.68 3.48
CA ASN A 170 15.11 13.75 4.31
C ASN A 170 16.35 14.39 3.66
N PRO A 171 16.33 15.70 3.36
CA PRO A 171 17.46 16.38 2.72
C PRO A 171 18.80 16.20 3.44
N LYS A 172 18.78 16.02 4.77
CA LYS A 172 19.99 15.81 5.59
C LYS A 172 20.66 14.45 5.34
N PHE A 173 19.95 13.49 4.76
CA PHE A 173 20.38 12.09 4.63
C PHE A 173 20.25 11.57 3.19
N LEU A 174 20.28 12.46 2.19
CA LEU A 174 20.15 12.09 0.76
C LEU A 174 21.20 11.07 0.30
N ASN A 175 22.38 11.08 0.90
CA ASN A 175 23.49 10.17 0.60
C ASN A 175 23.36 8.78 1.24
N THR A 176 22.32 8.54 2.04
CA THR A 176 22.08 7.27 2.75
C THR A 176 20.99 6.41 2.11
N ILE A 177 20.48 6.84 0.95
CA ILE A 177 19.45 6.12 0.20
C ILE A 177 19.75 6.14 -1.29
N GLU A 178 19.58 4.99 -1.92
CA GLU A 178 19.65 4.80 -3.37
C GLU A 178 18.34 4.21 -3.88
N VAL A 179 17.95 4.63 -5.08
CA VAL A 179 16.80 4.07 -5.77
C VAL A 179 17.26 3.56 -7.13
N ASN A 180 17.21 2.24 -7.33
CA ASN A 180 17.77 1.54 -8.49
C ASN A 180 19.29 1.73 -8.66
N GLY A 181 20.02 1.80 -7.54
CA GLY A 181 21.47 2.02 -7.53
C GLY A 181 21.89 3.47 -7.79
N GLU A 182 20.95 4.39 -7.99
CA GLU A 182 21.23 5.81 -8.13
C GLU A 182 20.97 6.57 -6.84
N ARG A 183 21.94 7.37 -6.40
CA ARG A 183 21.78 8.29 -5.27
C ARG A 183 20.92 9.47 -5.66
N LEU A 184 20.01 9.87 -4.78
CA LEU A 184 19.18 11.05 -5.01
C LEU A 184 20.01 12.31 -4.76
N THR A 185 20.45 12.99 -5.81
CA THR A 185 21.35 14.16 -5.74
C THR A 185 20.62 15.49 -5.90
N ALA A 186 19.60 15.55 -6.76
CA ALA A 186 18.91 16.80 -7.11
C ALA A 186 17.49 16.92 -6.55
N THR A 187 16.81 15.81 -6.32
CA THR A 187 15.40 15.81 -5.90
C THR A 187 15.23 14.87 -4.72
N ASN A 188 14.71 15.40 -3.61
CA ASN A 188 14.40 14.61 -2.42
C ASN A 188 13.08 13.82 -2.55
N LYS A 189 12.53 13.72 -3.76
CA LYS A 189 11.23 13.12 -4.05
C LYS A 189 11.34 12.25 -5.30
N LYS A 190 10.93 10.98 -5.21
CA LYS A 190 10.91 10.04 -6.33
C LYS A 190 9.65 9.18 -6.30
N PHE A 191 8.91 9.17 -7.40
CA PHE A 191 7.78 8.25 -7.56
C PHE A 191 8.30 6.83 -7.70
N LEU A 192 7.73 5.92 -6.93
CA LEU A 192 8.09 4.51 -6.98
C LEU A 192 7.27 3.77 -8.03
N LYS A 193 7.97 3.03 -8.88
CA LYS A 193 7.43 2.12 -9.87
C LYS A 193 7.67 0.68 -9.41
N HIS A 194 6.86 -0.23 -9.93
CA HIS A 194 7.07 -1.66 -9.70
C HIS A 194 8.51 -2.07 -10.04
N ASN A 195 9.11 -2.86 -9.15
CA ASN A 195 10.51 -3.30 -9.15
C ASN A 195 11.54 -2.20 -8.84
N ASP A 196 11.12 -1.02 -8.38
CA ASP A 196 12.08 -0.07 -7.85
C ASP A 196 12.75 -0.64 -6.58
N ILE A 197 14.07 -0.66 -6.58
CA ILE A 197 14.90 -1.15 -5.49
C ILE A 197 15.30 0.05 -4.63
N LEU A 198 14.85 0.05 -3.38
CA LEU A 198 15.25 1.00 -2.35
C LEU A 198 16.40 0.40 -1.56
N THR A 199 17.57 1.04 -1.59
CA THR A 199 18.73 0.63 -0.79
C THR A 199 18.99 1.67 0.27
N PHE A 200 19.09 1.25 1.52
CA PHE A 200 19.37 2.09 2.69
C PHE A 200 20.75 1.72 3.23
N PHE A 201 21.58 2.73 3.48
CA PHE A 201 22.94 2.57 3.97
C PHE A 201 23.01 2.82 5.48
N SER A 202 23.71 1.94 6.19
CA SER A 202 24.10 2.16 7.58
C SER A 202 25.03 3.38 7.71
N ILE A 203 24.88 4.15 8.78
CA ILE A 203 25.77 5.24 9.15
C ILE A 203 26.57 4.88 10.40
N ASN A 204 27.89 5.08 10.36
CA ASN A 204 28.69 5.02 11.57
C ASN A 204 28.58 6.28 12.42
N GLY A 205 29.00 6.19 13.68
CA GLY A 205 29.15 7.33 14.59
C GLY A 205 30.01 8.48 14.04
N ASN A 206 30.80 8.23 12.99
CA ASN A 206 31.61 9.23 12.28
C ASN A 206 30.97 9.74 10.97
N GLY A 207 29.70 9.43 10.68
CA GLY A 207 28.95 9.95 9.53
C GLY A 207 29.38 9.41 8.15
N LYS A 208 30.19 8.36 8.10
CA LYS A 208 30.53 7.63 6.86
C LYS A 208 29.62 6.40 6.70
N ASN A 209 29.23 6.12 5.46
CA ASN A 209 28.43 4.93 5.11
C ASN A 209 29.23 3.67 5.46
N GLU A 210 28.67 2.80 6.29
CA GLU A 210 29.27 1.51 6.66
C GLU A 210 28.71 0.36 5.80
N THR A 211 29.29 -0.82 6.01
CA THR A 211 29.27 -2.08 5.25
C THR A 211 27.89 -2.71 5.05
N ASN A 212 26.90 -2.35 5.86
CA ASN A 212 25.58 -2.97 5.84
C ASN A 212 24.58 -2.16 5.00
N ILE A 213 23.92 -2.87 4.09
CA ILE A 213 22.90 -2.35 3.20
C ILE A 213 21.59 -3.06 3.45
N TYR A 214 20.50 -2.31 3.58
CA TYR A 214 19.15 -2.86 3.67
C TYR A 214 18.41 -2.58 2.37
N ARG A 215 17.87 -3.61 1.74
CA ARG A 215 17.18 -3.48 0.45
C ARG A 215 15.70 -3.82 0.57
N PHE A 216 14.88 -2.95 0.00
CA PHE A 216 13.49 -3.27 -0.31
C PHE A 216 13.27 -3.22 -1.81
N VAL A 217 12.37 -4.06 -2.30
CA VAL A 217 11.81 -3.95 -3.65
C VAL A 217 10.37 -3.49 -3.53
N TYR A 218 10.03 -2.41 -4.21
CA TYR A 218 8.66 -1.92 -4.27
C TYR A 218 7.88 -2.74 -5.32
N TYR A 219 6.82 -3.40 -4.86
CA TYR A 219 5.87 -4.09 -5.70
C TYR A 219 4.56 -3.31 -5.77
N ASN A 220 4.05 -3.11 -6.98
CA ASN A 220 2.63 -2.83 -7.12
C ASN A 220 1.87 -4.10 -6.71
N ARG A 221 0.79 -3.96 -5.95
CA ARG A 221 0.05 -5.08 -5.34
C ARG A 221 -0.26 -6.21 -6.32
N PHE A 222 -0.64 -5.91 -7.56
CA PHE A 222 -1.02 -6.94 -8.55
C PHE A 222 0.15 -7.81 -9.02
N LEU A 223 1.38 -7.40 -8.72
CA LEU A 223 2.61 -8.03 -9.18
C LEU A 223 3.52 -8.42 -8.01
N ASP A 224 3.01 -8.37 -6.78
CA ASP A 224 3.75 -8.86 -5.61
C ASP A 224 3.81 -10.40 -5.65
N PRO A 225 5.01 -11.01 -5.58
CA PRO A 225 5.14 -12.46 -5.56
C PRO A 225 4.46 -13.15 -4.35
N GLN A 226 4.14 -12.41 -3.28
CA GLN A 226 3.41 -12.94 -2.12
C GLN A 226 1.89 -12.72 -2.15
N GLY A 227 1.34 -11.97 -3.11
CA GLY A 227 -0.11 -12.02 -3.40
C GLY A 227 -0.82 -10.78 -3.90
#